data_AF-A0A7C3XCJ7-F1
#
_entry.id   AF-A0A7C3XCJ7-F1
#
_cell.length_a   1.000
_cell.length_b   1.000
_cell.length_c   1.000
_cell.angle_alpha   90.00
_cell.angle_beta   90.00
_cell.angle_gamma   90.00
#
_symmetry.space_group_name_H-M   'P 1'
#
loop_
_entity.id
_entity.type
_entity.pdbx_description
1 polymer ?
#
loop_
_entity_poly.entity_id
_entity_poly.type
_entity_poly.pdbx_seq_one_letter_code
_entity_poly.pdbx_strand_id
1 'polypeptide(L)'
;MTHSRRSFLKLALGCGAVLGLGFFGIPRIISSRDQPSFSGSSEPHEAMFYRRLSGGRVQCDLCFRHCVVLPGTRGFCGNRLNIDGRLYTLVYGRPCAVQVDPVEKEPQFHFLPGSRILCIGTAGCNFKCIFCHNWEISTRTIEETGYIDLPPEKAVESALESRVAAISFTYNEPTVFYEYMYETAKLAKARGLKTIFHTNASMNEEPLRRLLEHIDAVAVDLKAFTAEFYRSTSFSDLTPVLETLKTIRDKGVWMEIVNLIIPTLNDDMDNVRDMCIWIRENLGTEVPIHFNRFQPAYKLTNLPPTPVKTLEKAREIATQTGIEYVTIGNVPGHEANSTKCPRCGETLVKRTHFTVHEINIIDGRCRKCKHKIPGIWSN
;
A
#
# COMPACT_ATOMS: atom_id res chain seq x y z
N MET A 1 27.43 12.07 4.80
CA MET A 1 26.49 13.14 5.22
C MET A 1 25.08 12.66 4.94
N THR A 2 24.35 12.35 6.01
CA THR A 2 23.02 11.72 6.00
C THR A 2 21.95 12.77 5.70
N HIS A 3 21.46 12.81 4.46
CA HIS A 3 20.34 13.67 4.09
C HIS A 3 19.02 12.98 4.41
N SER A 4 18.44 13.29 5.57
CA SER A 4 17.02 13.00 5.84
C SER A 4 16.14 13.82 4.89
N ARG A 5 14.96 13.31 4.54
CA ARG A 5 13.94 13.93 3.67
C ARG A 5 13.43 15.33 4.11
N ARG A 6 14.01 15.93 5.17
CA ARG A 6 13.78 17.33 5.58
C ARG A 6 14.78 18.34 5.00
N SER A 7 15.89 17.93 4.38
CA SER A 7 16.97 18.86 4.01
C SER A 7 16.94 19.39 2.57
N PHE A 8 15.94 19.05 1.75
CA PHE A 8 15.87 19.56 0.36
C PHE A 8 15.15 20.92 0.24
N LEU A 9 14.43 21.36 1.28
CA LEU A 9 13.65 22.61 1.25
C LEU A 9 14.37 23.84 1.81
N LYS A 10 15.63 23.72 2.27
CA LYS A 10 16.38 24.85 2.84
C LYS A 10 17.48 25.41 1.95
N LEU A 11 17.72 24.84 0.75
CA LEU A 11 18.79 25.31 -0.15
C LEU A 11 18.29 26.13 -1.36
N ALA A 12 16.99 26.44 -1.44
CA ALA A 12 16.40 27.24 -2.52
C ALA A 12 15.99 28.67 -2.09
N LEU A 13 16.33 29.08 -0.86
CA LEU A 13 16.06 30.43 -0.34
C LEU A 13 17.39 31.12 -0.05
N GLY A 14 18.02 31.62 -1.11
CA GLY A 14 19.28 32.35 -1.00
C GLY A 14 19.81 32.79 -2.35
N CYS A 15 19.14 33.78 -2.94
CA CYS A 15 19.61 34.81 -3.89
C CYS A 15 18.69 35.00 -5.10
N GLY A 16 18.02 36.17 -5.15
CA GLY A 16 17.86 36.92 -6.40
C GLY A 16 16.51 36.88 -7.14
N ALA A 17 15.51 37.57 -6.57
CA ALA A 17 14.67 38.58 -7.24
C ALA A 17 14.08 38.38 -8.66
N VAL A 18 12.73 38.41 -8.70
CA VAL A 18 11.85 39.25 -9.58
C VAL A 18 11.49 38.72 -10.99
N LEU A 19 10.31 38.10 -11.12
CA LEU A 19 9.16 38.51 -11.97
C LEU A 19 8.14 37.37 -12.15
N GLY A 20 6.84 37.70 -12.03
CA GLY A 20 5.76 36.94 -12.70
C GLY A 20 4.80 36.16 -11.80
N LEU A 21 3.65 36.76 -11.54
CA LEU A 21 2.48 36.19 -10.86
C LEU A 21 1.95 34.91 -11.55
N GLY A 22 1.72 33.86 -10.76
CA GLY A 22 0.96 32.68 -11.15
C GLY A 22 0.55 31.90 -9.90
N PHE A 23 -0.63 32.21 -9.35
CA PHE A 23 -1.22 31.58 -8.18
C PHE A 23 -1.39 30.06 -8.41
N PHE A 24 -0.57 29.24 -7.76
CA PHE A 24 -0.89 27.85 -7.43
C PHE A 24 -0.85 27.71 -5.90
N GLY A 25 -2.03 27.59 -5.30
CA GLY A 25 -2.18 27.41 -3.86
C GLY A 25 -1.50 26.11 -3.41
N ILE A 26 -0.48 26.25 -2.56
CA ILE A 26 0.11 25.14 -1.81
C ILE A 26 -0.95 24.69 -0.78
N PRO A 27 -1.36 23.40 -0.75
CA PRO A 27 -2.21 22.91 0.32
C PRO A 27 -1.43 23.05 1.63
N ARG A 28 -2.02 23.72 2.61
CA ARG A 28 -1.49 23.87 3.97
C ARG A 28 -1.12 22.48 4.50
N ILE A 29 0.17 22.19 4.61
CA ILE A 29 0.67 21.11 5.45
C ILE A 29 0.35 21.52 6.88
N ILE A 30 -0.61 20.86 7.51
CA ILE A 30 -0.84 21.00 8.95
C ILE A 30 0.39 20.37 9.62
N SER A 31 1.34 21.23 9.96
CA SER A 31 2.53 20.91 10.75
C SER A 31 2.10 20.54 12.16
N SER A 32 2.73 19.49 12.70
CA SER A 32 2.47 18.85 14.01
C SER A 32 2.70 19.73 15.26
N ARG A 33 2.72 21.06 15.14
CA ARG A 33 3.00 21.99 16.24
C ARG A 33 1.81 22.81 16.74
N ASP A 34 0.67 22.74 16.04
CA ASP A 34 -0.59 23.26 16.55
C ASP A 34 -1.51 22.07 16.85
N GLN A 35 -1.26 21.36 17.97
CA GLN A 35 -2.15 20.29 18.40
C GLN A 35 -3.27 20.88 19.27
N PRO A 36 -4.54 20.89 18.80
CA PRO A 36 -5.66 21.02 19.72
C PRO A 36 -5.66 19.83 20.67
N SER A 37 -6.04 20.05 21.93
CA SER A 37 -6.22 18.99 22.92
C SER A 37 -7.33 18.03 22.46
N PHE A 38 -6.93 16.83 22.01
CA PHE A 38 -7.84 15.80 21.52
C PHE A 38 -8.53 15.09 22.70
N SER A 39 -9.63 15.66 23.18
CA SER A 39 -10.59 14.97 24.05
C SER A 39 -11.81 14.56 23.22
N GLY A 40 -11.70 13.42 22.54
CA GLY A 40 -12.81 12.76 21.84
C GLY A 40 -12.92 11.34 22.33
N SER A 41 -13.78 11.08 23.31
CA SER A 41 -14.17 9.73 23.70
C SER A 41 -15.08 9.14 22.63
N SER A 42 -14.53 8.78 21.46
CA SER A 42 -15.28 7.87 20.58
C SER A 42 -15.33 6.52 21.27
N GLU A 43 -16.53 5.98 21.43
CA GLU A 43 -16.75 4.68 22.05
C GLU A 43 -15.86 3.60 21.39
N PRO A 44 -15.37 2.62 22.15
CA PRO A 44 -14.56 1.55 21.59
C PRO A 44 -15.40 0.74 20.59
N HIS A 45 -14.93 0.63 19.35
CA HIS A 45 -15.61 -0.12 18.29
C HIS A 45 -15.22 -1.60 18.38
N GLU A 46 -16.20 -2.49 18.54
CA GLU A 46 -15.95 -3.92 18.71
C GLU A 46 -15.35 -4.54 17.43
N ALA A 47 -14.34 -5.39 17.58
CA ALA A 47 -13.69 -6.06 16.47
C ALA A 47 -14.59 -7.15 15.87
N MET A 48 -14.54 -7.31 14.55
CA MET A 48 -15.43 -8.25 13.84
C MET A 48 -14.96 -9.72 13.87
N PHE A 49 -13.64 -9.96 13.98
CA PHE A 49 -13.04 -11.29 13.79
C PHE A 49 -12.23 -11.70 15.02
N TYR A 50 -12.93 -12.28 16.00
CA TYR A 50 -12.31 -12.87 17.17
C TYR A 50 -13.23 -13.93 17.78
N ARG A 51 -12.63 -14.84 18.56
CA ARG A 51 -13.36 -15.78 19.40
C ARG A 51 -13.02 -15.58 20.86
N ARG A 52 -14.01 -15.78 21.74
CA ARG A 52 -13.82 -15.77 23.18
C ARG A 52 -13.18 -17.08 23.63
N LEU A 53 -12.29 -16.99 24.61
CA LEU A 53 -11.62 -18.12 25.25
C LEU A 53 -11.91 -18.12 26.75
N SER A 54 -11.47 -19.16 27.45
CA SER A 54 -11.58 -19.25 28.91
C SER A 54 -10.78 -18.15 29.63
N GLY A 55 -11.30 -17.70 30.77
CA GLY A 55 -10.65 -16.71 31.63
C GLY A 55 -10.65 -15.29 31.06
N GLY A 56 -11.68 -14.90 30.29
CA GLY A 56 -11.79 -13.57 29.70
C GLY A 56 -10.80 -13.28 28.57
N ARG A 57 -10.03 -14.27 28.13
CA ARG A 57 -9.11 -14.14 27.00
C ARG A 57 -9.88 -14.14 25.69
N VAL A 58 -9.30 -13.57 24.66
CA VAL A 58 -9.83 -13.61 23.29
C VAL A 58 -8.73 -14.00 22.32
N GLN A 59 -9.09 -14.68 21.23
CA GLN A 59 -8.19 -14.92 20.11
C GLN A 59 -8.61 -14.06 18.94
N CYS A 60 -7.73 -13.17 18.50
CA CYS A 60 -7.92 -12.36 17.31
C CYS A 60 -7.66 -13.21 16.07
N ASP A 61 -8.67 -13.37 15.21
CA ASP A 61 -8.60 -14.21 14.01
C ASP A 61 -8.49 -13.37 12.72
N LEU A 62 -8.07 -12.11 12.85
CA LEU A 62 -7.99 -11.17 11.73
C LEU A 62 -6.80 -11.40 10.79
N CYS A 63 -5.65 -11.83 11.32
CA CYS A 63 -4.42 -12.00 10.56
C CYS A 63 -3.65 -13.23 11.02
N PHE A 64 -2.62 -13.59 10.26
CA PHE A 64 -1.78 -14.77 10.46
C PHE A 64 -1.22 -14.95 11.89
N ARG A 65 -1.18 -13.88 12.70
CA ARG A 65 -0.63 -13.93 14.06
C ARG A 65 -1.51 -14.66 15.07
N HIS A 66 -2.81 -14.77 14.82
CA HIS A 66 -3.77 -15.41 15.74
C HIS A 66 -3.57 -15.03 17.23
N CYS A 67 -3.35 -13.75 17.53
CA CYS A 67 -2.95 -13.31 18.86
C CYS A 67 -3.98 -13.70 19.92
N VAL A 68 -3.53 -14.36 21.00
CA VAL A 68 -4.31 -14.51 22.23
C VAL A 68 -4.11 -13.27 23.09
N VAL A 69 -5.17 -12.50 23.29
CA VAL A 69 -5.15 -11.21 24.00
C VAL A 69 -5.78 -11.38 25.38
N LEU A 70 -5.03 -11.07 26.42
CA LEU A 70 -5.48 -11.14 27.81
C LEU A 70 -6.39 -9.94 28.15
N PRO A 71 -7.31 -10.06 29.13
CA PRO A 71 -8.06 -8.90 29.61
C PRO A 71 -7.16 -7.71 29.92
N GLY A 72 -7.52 -6.52 29.44
CA GLY A 72 -6.77 -5.28 29.66
C GLY A 72 -5.50 -5.12 28.80
N THR A 73 -5.17 -6.07 27.93
CA THR A 73 -3.96 -6.00 27.09
C THR A 73 -4.27 -5.84 25.60
N ARG A 74 -3.23 -5.54 24.82
CA ARG A 74 -3.32 -5.33 23.37
C ARG A 74 -2.67 -6.48 22.59
N GLY A 75 -3.20 -6.76 21.40
CA GLY A 75 -2.57 -7.63 20.42
C GLY A 75 -1.30 -7.01 19.81
N PHE A 76 -0.55 -7.82 19.06
CA PHE A 76 0.77 -7.46 18.54
C PHE A 76 0.82 -6.14 17.76
N CYS A 77 -0.21 -5.82 16.98
CA CYS A 77 -0.25 -4.61 16.16
C CYS A 77 -0.43 -3.33 16.98
N GLY A 78 -0.78 -3.42 18.26
CA GLY A 78 -1.05 -2.28 19.13
C GLY A 78 -2.47 -1.72 19.05
N ASN A 79 -3.32 -2.24 18.16
CA ASN A 79 -4.66 -1.68 17.90
C ASN A 79 -5.83 -2.54 18.37
N ARG A 80 -5.57 -3.74 18.89
CA ARG A 80 -6.60 -4.71 19.28
C ARG A 80 -6.61 -4.87 20.80
N LEU A 81 -7.54 -4.21 21.50
CA LEU A 81 -7.63 -4.19 22.96
C LEU A 81 -8.72 -5.15 23.44
N ASN A 82 -8.40 -6.01 24.41
CA ASN A 82 -9.41 -6.83 25.07
C ASN A 82 -9.98 -6.09 26.30
N ILE A 83 -11.28 -5.80 26.29
CA ILE A 83 -12.02 -5.24 27.42
C ILE A 83 -13.05 -6.30 27.85
N ASP A 84 -12.88 -6.86 29.04
CA ASP A 84 -13.79 -7.80 29.68
C ASP A 84 -14.23 -8.99 28.79
N GLY A 85 -13.29 -9.57 28.04
CA GLY A 85 -13.55 -10.74 27.19
C GLY A 85 -14.14 -10.41 25.82
N ARG A 86 -14.11 -9.14 25.42
CA ARG A 86 -14.48 -8.66 24.08
C ARG A 86 -13.32 -7.90 23.47
N LEU A 87 -13.08 -8.09 22.18
CA LEU A 87 -11.98 -7.43 21.47
C LEU A 87 -12.49 -6.16 20.78
N TYR A 88 -11.75 -5.07 20.90
CA TYR A 88 -12.09 -3.76 20.31
C TYR A 88 -10.91 -3.24 19.48
N THR A 89 -11.21 -2.42 18.48
CA THR A 89 -10.21 -1.65 17.73
C THR A 89 -10.04 -0.25 18.32
N LEU A 90 -8.78 0.21 18.41
CA LEU A 90 -8.44 1.53 18.94
C LEU A 90 -8.35 2.63 17.87
N VAL A 91 -8.41 2.25 16.59
CA VAL A 91 -8.10 3.11 15.44
C VAL A 91 -9.30 3.32 14.51
N TYR A 92 -10.50 2.97 14.96
CA TYR A 92 -11.73 3.18 14.19
C TYR A 92 -12.04 4.67 14.02
N GLY A 93 -12.08 5.16 12.78
CA GLY A 93 -12.29 6.58 12.48
C GLY A 93 -11.17 7.50 12.97
N ARG A 94 -9.97 6.94 13.25
CA ARG A 94 -8.84 7.66 13.86
C ARG A 94 -7.55 7.50 13.04
N PRO A 95 -7.50 7.95 11.78
CA PRO A 95 -6.27 7.93 11.01
C PRO A 95 -5.24 8.93 11.55
N CYS A 96 -3.97 8.57 11.42
CA CYS A 96 -2.83 9.45 11.73
C CYS A 96 -2.15 10.00 10.47
N ALA A 97 -2.55 9.51 9.29
CA ALA A 97 -2.08 9.99 8.00
C ALA A 97 -3.24 10.01 7.00
N VAL A 98 -3.52 11.18 6.43
CA VAL A 98 -4.51 11.38 5.37
C VAL A 98 -3.95 12.33 4.33
N GLN A 99 -3.85 11.91 3.07
CA GLN A 99 -3.32 12.74 1.98
C GLN A 99 -4.05 12.43 0.67
N VAL A 100 -4.07 13.41 -0.24
CA VAL A 100 -4.48 13.17 -1.63
C VAL A 100 -3.24 13.00 -2.47
N ASP A 101 -3.05 11.79 -3.01
CA ASP A 101 -1.88 11.38 -3.79
C ASP A 101 -2.28 10.93 -5.20
N PRO A 102 -1.35 10.89 -6.18
CA PRO A 102 -1.59 10.21 -7.45
C PRO A 102 -1.62 8.69 -7.24
N VAL A 103 -2.43 7.99 -8.02
CA VAL A 103 -2.53 6.52 -7.96
C VAL A 103 -1.18 5.83 -8.20
N GLU A 104 -0.30 6.42 -9.00
CA GLU A 104 1.04 5.90 -9.29
C GLU A 104 1.94 5.79 -8.04
N LYS A 105 1.62 6.53 -6.96
CA LYS A 105 2.36 6.42 -5.69
C LYS A 105 1.95 5.17 -4.90
N GLU A 106 0.73 4.69 -5.11
CA GLU A 106 0.23 3.40 -4.60
C GLU A 106 0.34 2.37 -5.73
N PRO A 107 1.56 1.93 -6.10
CA PRO A 107 1.94 1.34 -7.40
C PRO A 107 0.85 0.44 -8.04
N GLN A 108 -0.11 1.10 -8.68
CA GLN A 108 -1.30 0.53 -9.30
C GLN A 108 -1.38 1.17 -10.69
N PHE A 109 -0.49 0.75 -11.57
CA PHE A 109 -0.27 1.40 -12.86
C PHE A 109 -1.36 1.03 -13.88
N HIS A 110 -2.17 0.04 -13.57
CA HIS A 110 -3.28 -0.46 -14.39
C HIS A 110 -4.63 -0.21 -13.72
N PHE A 111 -4.68 0.73 -12.77
CA PHE A 111 -5.89 1.21 -12.12
C PHE A 111 -6.00 2.73 -12.29
N LEU A 112 -6.92 3.19 -13.14
CA LEU A 112 -7.25 4.60 -13.34
C LEU A 112 -6.02 5.54 -13.41
N PRO A 113 -5.03 5.24 -14.29
CA PRO A 113 -3.75 5.93 -14.31
C PRO A 113 -3.91 7.45 -14.46
N GLY A 114 -3.11 8.22 -13.72
CA GLY A 114 -3.14 9.69 -13.67
C GLY A 114 -4.24 10.26 -12.77
N SER A 115 -5.09 9.42 -12.18
CA SER A 115 -6.10 9.85 -11.22
C SER A 115 -5.51 10.17 -9.84
N ARG A 116 -6.22 10.99 -9.09
CA ARG A 116 -5.93 11.28 -7.68
C ARG A 116 -6.77 10.37 -6.79
N ILE A 117 -6.23 10.01 -5.63
CA ILE A 117 -6.83 9.12 -4.63
C ILE A 117 -6.68 9.72 -3.23
N LEU A 118 -7.66 9.47 -2.34
CA LEU A 118 -7.56 9.82 -0.92
C LEU A 118 -6.92 8.66 -0.17
N CYS A 119 -5.67 8.82 0.26
CA CYS A 119 -4.91 7.82 1.00
C CYS A 119 -5.08 8.01 2.51
N ILE A 120 -5.36 6.91 3.21
CA ILE A 120 -5.63 6.86 4.65
C ILE A 120 -4.76 5.79 5.30
N GLY A 121 -4.10 6.14 6.42
CA GLY A 121 -3.34 5.21 7.26
C GLY A 121 -3.49 5.51 8.75
N THR A 122 -3.31 4.48 9.57
CA THR A 122 -3.43 4.55 11.03
C THR A 122 -2.10 4.22 11.72
N ALA A 123 -2.09 4.28 13.05
CA ALA A 123 -0.99 3.74 13.83
C ALA A 123 -0.92 2.22 13.73
N GLY A 124 0.26 1.66 14.00
CA GLY A 124 0.50 0.23 14.15
C GLY A 124 0.63 -0.54 12.83
N CYS A 125 1.13 -1.77 12.91
CA CYS A 125 1.26 -2.70 11.79
C CYS A 125 1.40 -4.11 12.34
N ASN A 126 0.93 -5.11 11.58
CA ASN A 126 1.08 -6.51 11.96
C ASN A 126 2.43 -7.11 11.49
N PHE A 127 3.25 -6.40 10.73
CA PHE A 127 4.65 -6.75 10.43
C PHE A 127 5.60 -5.81 11.20
N LYS A 128 6.88 -6.17 11.32
CA LYS A 128 7.95 -5.32 11.88
C LYS A 128 9.15 -5.24 10.93
N CYS A 129 8.89 -4.78 9.70
CA CYS A 129 9.91 -4.60 8.66
C CYS A 129 11.02 -3.63 9.12
N ILE A 130 12.27 -4.10 9.18
CA ILE A 130 13.42 -3.26 9.56
C ILE A 130 13.79 -2.20 8.51
N PHE A 131 13.23 -2.31 7.31
CA PHE A 131 13.38 -1.38 6.18
C PHE A 131 12.15 -0.47 5.96
N CYS A 132 11.16 -0.46 6.86
CA CYS A 132 9.90 0.26 6.67
C CYS A 132 10.13 1.77 6.44
N HIS A 133 9.58 2.32 5.35
CA HIS A 133 9.64 3.77 5.07
C HIS A 133 8.66 4.57 5.94
N ASN A 134 7.59 3.95 6.41
CA ASN A 134 6.55 4.54 7.26
C ASN A 134 6.66 4.06 8.71
N TRP A 135 7.89 3.78 9.18
CA TRP A 135 8.14 3.27 10.53
C TRP A 135 7.62 4.21 11.62
N GLU A 136 7.58 5.52 11.35
CA GLU A 136 7.06 6.55 12.27
C GLU A 136 5.59 6.34 12.65
N ILE A 137 4.81 5.62 11.85
CA ILE A 137 3.41 5.27 12.16
C ILE A 137 3.24 3.76 12.39
N SER A 138 3.96 2.92 11.62
CA SER A 138 3.75 1.47 11.64
C SER A 138 4.33 0.78 12.88
N THR A 139 5.27 1.42 13.58
CA THR A 139 5.86 0.90 14.82
C THR A 139 5.39 1.62 16.07
N ARG A 140 4.40 2.52 15.95
CA ARG A 140 3.89 3.36 17.02
C ARG A 140 2.47 2.99 17.42
N THR A 141 2.10 3.30 18.65
CA THR A 141 0.70 3.23 19.10
C THR A 141 -0.06 4.48 18.68
N ILE A 142 -1.40 4.41 18.73
CA ILE A 142 -2.27 5.54 18.39
C ILE A 142 -2.03 6.77 19.29
N GLU A 143 -1.63 6.53 20.54
CA GLU A 143 -1.27 7.58 21.49
C GLU A 143 0.04 8.30 21.11
N GLU A 144 1.00 7.58 20.54
CA GLU A 144 2.27 8.14 20.09
C GLU A 144 2.16 8.91 18.76
N THR A 145 1.28 8.47 17.85
CA THR A 145 1.11 9.13 16.54
C THR A 145 0.17 10.33 16.59
N GLY A 146 -0.79 10.32 17.53
CA GLY A 146 -1.98 11.16 17.43
C GLY A 146 -2.91 10.70 16.30
N TYR A 147 -4.06 11.37 16.15
CA TYR A 147 -5.04 11.08 15.11
C TYR A 147 -5.93 12.29 14.82
N ILE A 148 -6.67 12.22 13.71
CA ILE A 148 -7.80 13.11 13.41
C ILE A 148 -9.12 12.33 13.53
N ASP A 149 -10.20 13.00 13.97
CA ASP A 149 -11.54 12.41 13.99
C ASP A 149 -12.13 12.38 12.57
N LEU A 150 -12.01 11.23 11.92
CA LEU A 150 -12.46 11.00 10.54
C LEU A 150 -13.20 9.65 10.46
N PRO A 151 -14.45 9.55 10.96
CA PRO A 151 -15.28 8.37 10.77
C PRO A 151 -15.56 8.09 9.27
N PRO A 152 -15.99 6.87 8.91
CA PRO A 152 -16.21 6.46 7.52
C PRO A 152 -17.00 7.45 6.66
N GLU A 153 -18.08 8.02 7.18
CA GLU A 153 -18.94 8.97 6.47
C GLU A 153 -18.16 10.22 6.09
N LYS A 154 -17.41 10.81 7.04
CA LYS A 154 -16.57 11.99 6.79
C LYS A 154 -15.42 11.69 5.84
N ALA A 155 -14.85 10.48 5.89
CA ALA A 155 -13.81 10.07 4.95
C ALA A 155 -14.35 10.02 3.51
N VAL A 156 -15.55 9.46 3.32
CA VAL A 156 -16.22 9.39 2.02
C VAL A 156 -16.63 10.78 1.53
N GLU A 157 -17.15 11.64 2.39
CA GLU A 157 -17.46 13.04 2.05
C GLU A 157 -16.21 13.80 1.62
N SER A 158 -15.11 13.69 2.38
CA SER A 158 -13.83 14.31 2.05
C SER A 158 -13.30 13.86 0.68
N ALA A 159 -13.49 12.58 0.33
CA ALA A 159 -13.10 12.04 -0.97
C ALA A 159 -13.94 12.64 -2.11
N LEU A 160 -15.26 12.72 -1.93
CA LEU A 160 -16.17 13.34 -2.91
C LEU A 160 -15.86 14.82 -3.12
N GLU A 161 -15.66 15.57 -2.03
CA GLU A 161 -15.29 16.99 -2.06
C GLU A 161 -13.94 17.22 -2.75
N SER A 162 -12.98 16.32 -2.52
CA SER A 162 -11.65 16.35 -3.15
C SER A 162 -11.66 15.92 -4.62
N ARG A 163 -12.81 15.44 -5.13
CA ARG A 163 -12.99 14.92 -6.51
C ARG A 163 -11.94 13.87 -6.87
N VAL A 164 -11.62 12.98 -5.92
CA VAL A 164 -10.72 11.85 -6.16
C VAL A 164 -11.46 10.69 -6.81
N ALA A 165 -10.74 9.84 -7.53
CA ALA A 165 -11.33 8.67 -8.18
C ALA A 165 -11.56 7.50 -7.20
N ALA A 166 -10.74 7.42 -6.15
CA ALA A 166 -10.79 6.32 -5.18
C ALA A 166 -10.35 6.75 -3.77
N ILE A 167 -10.73 5.93 -2.80
CA ILE A 167 -10.12 5.93 -1.46
C ILE A 167 -9.13 4.76 -1.38
N SER A 168 -7.92 5.03 -0.88
CA SER A 168 -6.85 4.06 -0.69
C SER A 168 -6.54 3.89 0.79
N PHE A 169 -6.49 2.64 1.25
CA PHE A 169 -6.05 2.29 2.59
C PHE A 169 -4.59 1.82 2.53
N THR A 170 -3.67 2.55 3.16
CA THR A 170 -2.22 2.42 2.88
C THR A 170 -1.33 2.97 4.03
N TYR A 171 -0.08 3.29 3.73
CA TYR A 171 1.03 3.75 4.56
C TYR A 171 1.55 2.73 5.58
N ASN A 172 0.68 2.12 6.37
CA ASN A 172 1.02 1.04 7.29
C ASN A 172 0.49 -0.31 6.76
N GLU A 173 -0.29 -1.04 7.55
CA GLU A 173 -0.96 -2.26 7.08
C GLU A 173 -2.47 -2.14 7.30
N PRO A 174 -3.29 -2.06 6.23
CA PRO A 174 -4.74 -1.92 6.31
C PRO A 174 -5.46 -2.96 7.18
N THR A 175 -4.92 -4.18 7.26
CA THR A 175 -5.43 -5.21 8.17
C THR A 175 -5.56 -4.74 9.61
N VAL A 176 -4.70 -3.83 10.10
CA VAL A 176 -4.76 -3.40 11.51
C VAL A 176 -5.90 -2.43 11.83
N PHE A 177 -6.57 -1.88 10.81
CA PHE A 177 -7.73 -0.99 10.93
C PHE A 177 -8.92 -1.50 10.11
N TYR A 178 -9.06 -2.82 10.03
CA TYR A 178 -10.06 -3.53 9.23
C TYR A 178 -11.46 -2.94 9.27
N GLU A 179 -12.04 -2.71 10.46
CA GLU A 179 -13.43 -2.26 10.59
C GLU A 179 -13.62 -0.87 9.98
N TYR A 180 -12.66 0.04 10.20
CA TYR A 180 -12.67 1.37 9.60
C TYR A 180 -12.55 1.29 8.07
N MET A 181 -11.64 0.46 7.58
CA MET A 181 -11.49 0.21 6.14
C MET A 181 -12.76 -0.39 5.52
N TYR A 182 -13.33 -1.43 6.14
CA TYR A 182 -14.48 -2.17 5.65
C TYR A 182 -15.72 -1.26 5.52
N GLU A 183 -16.04 -0.51 6.57
CA GLU A 183 -17.19 0.39 6.56
C GLU A 183 -16.99 1.56 5.58
N THR A 184 -15.79 2.15 5.55
CA THR A 184 -15.46 3.20 4.59
C THR A 184 -15.57 2.70 3.15
N ALA A 185 -15.06 1.50 2.85
CA ALA A 185 -15.11 0.94 1.51
C ALA A 185 -16.56 0.67 1.05
N LYS A 186 -17.38 0.09 1.95
CA LYS A 186 -18.80 -0.16 1.70
C LYS A 186 -19.56 1.15 1.39
N LEU A 187 -19.34 2.19 2.18
CA LEU A 187 -19.97 3.50 1.98
C LEU A 187 -19.47 4.21 0.71
N ALA A 188 -18.16 4.16 0.43
CA ALA A 188 -17.56 4.73 -0.76
C ALA A 188 -18.17 4.14 -2.04
N LYS A 189 -18.28 2.81 -2.09
CA LYS A 189 -18.86 2.08 -3.23
C LYS A 189 -20.32 2.44 -3.45
N ALA A 190 -21.12 2.57 -2.39
CA ALA A 190 -22.50 3.02 -2.47
C ALA A 190 -22.66 4.44 -3.03
N ARG A 191 -21.61 5.26 -2.95
CA ARG A 191 -21.56 6.63 -3.50
C ARG A 191 -20.77 6.75 -4.81
N GLY A 192 -20.45 5.62 -5.45
CA GLY A 192 -19.79 5.58 -6.75
C GLY A 192 -18.28 5.85 -6.73
N LEU A 193 -17.66 5.93 -5.54
CA LEU A 193 -16.21 5.97 -5.42
C LEU A 193 -15.61 4.58 -5.53
N LYS A 194 -14.44 4.49 -6.15
CA LYS A 194 -13.63 3.27 -6.14
C LYS A 194 -12.89 3.13 -4.82
N THR A 195 -12.47 1.90 -4.51
CA THR A 195 -11.73 1.61 -3.27
C THR A 195 -10.58 0.67 -3.54
N ILE A 196 -9.42 0.98 -2.96
CA ILE A 196 -8.21 0.18 -3.09
C ILE A 196 -7.52 0.05 -1.74
N PHE A 197 -6.64 -0.94 -1.62
CA PHE A 197 -5.73 -0.97 -0.48
C PHE A 197 -4.36 -1.53 -0.86
N HIS A 198 -3.34 -1.10 -0.13
CA HIS A 198 -1.96 -1.54 -0.30
C HIS A 198 -1.52 -2.31 0.95
N THR A 199 -1.19 -3.58 0.79
CA THR A 199 -1.03 -4.52 1.90
C THR A 199 0.24 -5.34 1.82
N ASN A 200 0.71 -5.80 2.97
CA ASN A 200 1.67 -6.89 3.11
C ASN A 200 1.04 -8.29 2.96
N ALA A 201 -0.26 -8.38 2.67
CA ALA A 201 -1.02 -9.59 2.35
C ALA A 201 -0.98 -10.66 3.45
N SER A 202 -1.33 -10.29 4.68
CA SER A 202 -1.29 -11.23 5.81
C SER A 202 -2.59 -11.36 6.60
N MET A 203 -3.69 -10.95 5.98
CA MET A 203 -5.06 -11.11 6.50
C MET A 203 -5.50 -12.58 6.38
N ASN A 204 -6.26 -13.07 7.36
CA ASN A 204 -6.82 -14.41 7.24
C ASN A 204 -7.93 -14.45 6.18
N GLU A 205 -8.15 -15.63 5.61
CA GLU A 205 -9.00 -15.81 4.43
C GLU A 205 -10.43 -15.29 4.62
N GLU A 206 -11.10 -15.60 5.72
CA GLU A 206 -12.48 -15.17 5.96
C GLU A 206 -12.63 -13.63 6.03
N PRO A 207 -11.88 -12.90 6.87
CA PRO A 207 -11.90 -11.44 6.85
C PRO A 207 -11.57 -10.85 5.47
N LEU A 208 -10.59 -11.44 4.78
CA LEU A 208 -10.16 -10.99 3.45
C LEU A 208 -11.29 -11.14 2.43
N ARG A 209 -11.91 -12.32 2.35
CA ARG A 209 -13.01 -12.59 1.41
C ARG A 209 -14.18 -11.64 1.61
N ARG A 210 -14.52 -11.31 2.86
CA ARG A 210 -15.57 -10.33 3.19
C ARG A 210 -15.19 -8.91 2.77
N LEU A 211 -13.93 -8.51 2.98
CA LEU A 211 -13.43 -7.21 2.57
C LEU A 211 -13.45 -7.04 1.06
N LEU A 212 -13.00 -8.06 0.31
CA LEU A 212 -12.88 -8.02 -1.14
C LEU A 212 -14.21 -7.81 -1.89
N GLU A 213 -15.36 -8.03 -1.25
CA GLU A 213 -16.68 -7.65 -1.80
C GLU A 213 -16.82 -6.15 -2.04
N HIS A 214 -16.07 -5.35 -1.28
CA HIS A 214 -16.14 -3.89 -1.28
C HIS A 214 -14.92 -3.23 -1.91
N ILE A 215 -13.92 -4.00 -2.36
CA ILE A 215 -12.66 -3.49 -2.92
C ILE A 215 -12.62 -3.68 -4.45
N ASP A 216 -12.14 -2.66 -5.17
CA ASP A 216 -11.96 -2.72 -6.63
C ASP A 216 -10.56 -3.19 -7.03
N ALA A 217 -9.51 -2.81 -6.29
CA ALA A 217 -8.14 -3.21 -6.57
C ALA A 217 -7.22 -3.31 -5.34
N VAL A 218 -6.15 -4.10 -5.44
CA VAL A 218 -5.18 -4.33 -4.36
C VAL A 218 -3.75 -4.21 -4.88
N ALA A 219 -2.93 -3.44 -4.18
CA ALA A 219 -1.47 -3.50 -4.31
C ALA A 219 -0.91 -4.43 -3.23
N VAL A 220 -0.13 -5.44 -3.62
CA VAL A 220 0.42 -6.40 -2.66
C VAL A 220 1.95 -6.35 -2.66
N ASP A 221 2.52 -6.07 -1.50
CA ASP A 221 3.95 -6.21 -1.26
C ASP A 221 4.35 -7.69 -1.11
N LEU A 222 4.78 -8.34 -2.19
CA LEU A 222 5.48 -9.62 -2.13
C LEU A 222 6.97 -9.33 -1.85
N LYS A 223 7.30 -9.19 -0.57
CA LYS A 223 8.58 -8.58 -0.12
C LYS A 223 9.80 -9.41 -0.45
N ALA A 224 9.67 -10.72 -0.52
CA ALA A 224 10.69 -11.67 -0.96
C ALA A 224 10.02 -13.00 -1.31
N PHE A 225 10.82 -13.98 -1.74
CA PHE A 225 10.34 -15.33 -2.03
C PHE A 225 11.05 -16.41 -1.20
N THR A 226 11.54 -16.04 -0.02
CA THR A 226 12.15 -16.96 0.94
C THR A 226 11.57 -16.75 2.33
N ALA A 227 11.29 -17.83 3.05
CA ALA A 227 10.75 -17.74 4.40
C ALA A 227 11.75 -17.09 5.39
N GLU A 228 13.06 -17.21 5.13
CA GLU A 228 14.11 -16.59 5.94
C GLU A 228 13.98 -15.07 5.96
N PHE A 229 13.81 -14.42 4.81
CA PHE A 229 13.63 -12.97 4.73
C PHE A 229 12.46 -12.49 5.58
N TYR A 230 11.32 -13.19 5.51
CA TYR A 230 10.13 -12.83 6.28
C TYR A 230 10.35 -12.95 7.78
N ARG A 231 11.05 -13.99 8.23
CA ARG A 231 11.38 -14.18 9.66
C ARG A 231 12.38 -13.15 10.16
N SER A 232 13.50 -12.96 9.45
CA SER A 232 14.64 -12.14 9.91
C SER A 232 14.39 -10.64 9.74
N THR A 233 13.68 -10.24 8.70
CA THR A 233 13.62 -8.84 8.27
C THR A 233 12.26 -8.21 8.56
N SER A 234 11.19 -9.00 8.60
CA SER A 234 9.81 -8.52 8.78
C SER A 234 9.07 -9.10 9.98
N PHE A 235 9.67 -10.07 10.69
CA PHE A 235 9.07 -10.81 11.80
C PHE A 235 7.71 -11.41 11.43
N SER A 236 7.67 -12.11 10.30
CA SER A 236 6.47 -12.56 9.59
C SER A 236 6.71 -13.89 8.86
N ASP A 237 5.74 -14.33 8.06
CA ASP A 237 5.79 -15.57 7.28
C ASP A 237 5.41 -15.28 5.81
N LEU A 238 6.02 -16.01 4.87
CA LEU A 238 5.72 -15.95 3.45
C LEU A 238 4.42 -16.70 3.11
N THR A 239 4.13 -17.79 3.80
CA THR A 239 2.99 -18.67 3.46
C THR A 239 1.65 -17.93 3.45
N PRO A 240 1.30 -17.12 4.47
CA PRO A 240 0.05 -16.36 4.47
C PRO A 240 -0.06 -15.34 3.32
N VAL A 241 1.09 -14.84 2.84
CA VAL A 241 1.19 -13.89 1.72
C VAL A 241 0.79 -14.57 0.41
N LEU A 242 1.34 -15.76 0.18
CA LEU A 242 1.03 -16.54 -1.01
C LEU A 242 -0.45 -16.98 -1.04
N GLU A 243 -1.01 -17.37 0.10
CA GLU A 243 -2.43 -17.74 0.20
C GLU A 243 -3.36 -16.53 0.05
N THR A 244 -2.97 -15.36 0.56
CA THR A 244 -3.70 -14.10 0.33
C THR A 244 -3.72 -13.72 -1.15
N LEU A 245 -2.59 -13.81 -1.85
CA LEU A 245 -2.50 -13.56 -3.29
C LEU A 245 -3.44 -14.46 -4.09
N LYS A 246 -3.47 -15.76 -3.78
CA LYS A 246 -4.42 -16.71 -4.40
C LYS A 246 -5.87 -16.34 -4.11
N THR A 247 -6.19 -15.93 -2.88
CA THR A 247 -7.55 -15.53 -2.49
C THR A 247 -8.01 -14.26 -3.24
N ILE A 248 -7.13 -13.27 -3.40
CA ILE A 248 -7.42 -12.05 -4.17
C ILE A 248 -7.70 -12.42 -5.63
N ARG A 249 -6.87 -13.29 -6.22
CA ARG A 249 -7.06 -13.79 -7.59
C ARG A 249 -8.38 -14.55 -7.77
N ASP A 250 -8.70 -15.46 -6.85
CA ASP A 250 -9.94 -16.24 -6.83
C ASP A 250 -11.19 -15.34 -6.77
N LYS A 251 -11.13 -14.25 -6.00
CA LYS A 251 -12.20 -13.24 -5.94
C LYS A 251 -12.33 -12.36 -7.17
N GLY A 252 -11.37 -12.40 -8.10
CA GLY A 252 -11.39 -11.60 -9.33
C GLY A 252 -11.19 -10.10 -9.11
N VAL A 253 -10.63 -9.70 -7.95
CA VAL A 253 -10.27 -8.31 -7.67
C VAL A 253 -8.99 -7.95 -8.42
N TRP A 254 -8.89 -6.73 -8.96
CA TRP A 254 -7.68 -6.30 -9.66
C TRP A 254 -6.48 -6.30 -8.71
N MET A 255 -5.33 -6.79 -9.17
CA MET A 255 -4.16 -6.95 -8.32
C MET A 255 -2.88 -6.58 -9.08
N GLU A 256 -2.00 -5.85 -8.40
CA GLU A 256 -0.63 -5.60 -8.85
C GLU A 256 0.34 -5.91 -7.70
N ILE A 257 1.51 -6.45 -8.05
CA ILE A 257 2.50 -6.96 -7.09
C ILE A 257 3.67 -5.99 -7.01
N VAL A 258 4.08 -5.66 -5.81
CA VAL A 258 5.24 -4.81 -5.52
C VAL A 258 6.34 -5.67 -4.90
N ASN A 259 7.54 -5.57 -5.45
CA ASN A 259 8.73 -6.16 -4.87
C ASN A 259 9.81 -5.09 -4.69
N LEU A 260 10.04 -4.69 -3.44
CA LEU A 260 11.14 -3.80 -3.08
C LEU A 260 12.44 -4.62 -3.02
N ILE A 261 13.31 -4.48 -4.02
CA ILE A 261 14.60 -5.20 -4.02
C ILE A 261 15.55 -4.46 -3.08
N ILE A 262 16.04 -5.13 -2.05
CA ILE A 262 16.97 -4.66 -1.03
C ILE A 262 18.29 -5.41 -1.23
N PRO A 263 19.42 -4.68 -1.44
CA PRO A 263 20.71 -5.33 -1.62
C PRO A 263 21.03 -6.32 -0.50
N THR A 264 21.67 -7.42 -0.87
CA THR A 264 22.12 -8.52 0.02
C THR A 264 21.03 -9.27 0.78
N LEU A 265 19.74 -8.91 0.65
CA LEU A 265 18.65 -9.52 1.42
C LEU A 265 17.65 -10.29 0.55
N ASN A 266 17.25 -9.73 -0.58
CA ASN A 266 16.30 -10.37 -1.51
C ASN A 266 16.66 -10.11 -2.99
N ASP A 267 17.91 -9.75 -3.26
CA ASP A 267 18.45 -9.48 -4.60
C ASP A 267 19.14 -10.70 -5.24
N ASP A 268 18.92 -11.89 -4.70
CA ASP A 268 19.25 -13.14 -5.36
C ASP A 268 18.28 -13.38 -6.52
N MET A 269 18.84 -13.47 -7.72
CA MET A 269 18.11 -13.58 -8.97
C MET A 269 17.47 -14.95 -9.18
N ASP A 270 17.95 -15.99 -8.50
CA ASP A 270 17.30 -17.31 -8.54
C ASP A 270 15.99 -17.27 -7.76
N ASN A 271 15.99 -16.64 -6.57
CA ASN A 271 14.76 -16.39 -5.81
C ASN A 271 13.78 -15.48 -6.56
N VAL A 272 14.28 -14.46 -7.29
CA VAL A 272 13.42 -13.62 -8.16
C VAL A 272 12.80 -14.45 -9.28
N ARG A 273 13.55 -15.36 -9.89
CA ARG A 273 13.02 -16.26 -10.94
C ARG A 273 11.92 -17.16 -10.38
N ASP A 274 12.15 -17.79 -9.24
CA ASP A 274 11.18 -18.66 -8.59
C ASP A 274 9.89 -17.90 -8.22
N MET A 275 10.03 -16.67 -7.73
CA MET A 275 8.91 -15.76 -7.49
C MET A 275 8.09 -15.52 -8.76
N CYS A 276 8.75 -15.22 -9.88
CA CYS A 276 8.07 -14.91 -11.13
C CYS A 276 7.40 -16.14 -11.75
N ILE A 277 8.04 -17.31 -11.66
CA ILE A 277 7.45 -18.60 -12.07
C ILE A 277 6.18 -18.87 -11.24
N TRP A 278 6.25 -18.70 -9.92
CA TRP A 278 5.11 -18.89 -9.04
C TRP A 278 3.97 -17.92 -9.35
N ILE A 279 4.26 -16.64 -9.58
CA ILE A 279 3.25 -15.63 -9.97
C ILE A 279 2.56 -16.06 -11.26
N ARG A 280 3.32 -16.43 -12.30
CA ARG A 280 2.75 -16.89 -13.57
C ARG A 280 1.83 -18.09 -13.37
N GLU A 281 2.26 -19.09 -12.60
CA GLU A 281 1.54 -20.36 -12.44
C GLU A 281 0.30 -20.24 -11.56
N ASN A 282 0.30 -19.35 -10.57
CA ASN A 282 -0.79 -19.23 -9.60
C ASN A 282 -1.72 -18.04 -9.88
N LEU A 283 -1.20 -16.97 -10.49
CA LEU A 283 -1.91 -15.70 -10.65
C LEU A 283 -2.09 -15.30 -12.13
N GLY A 284 -1.23 -15.80 -13.02
CA GLY A 284 -1.26 -15.55 -14.46
C GLY A 284 -0.20 -14.54 -14.93
N THR A 285 -0.01 -14.45 -16.26
CA THR A 285 0.97 -13.57 -16.90
C THR A 285 0.58 -12.10 -16.90
N GLU A 286 -0.73 -11.84 -16.74
CA GLU A 286 -1.36 -10.52 -16.83
C GLU A 286 -1.24 -9.68 -15.54
N VAL A 287 -0.85 -10.29 -14.41
CA VAL A 287 -0.69 -9.58 -13.12
C VAL A 287 0.61 -8.77 -13.16
N PRO A 288 0.54 -7.42 -13.07
CA PRO A 288 1.74 -6.60 -13.10
C PRO A 288 2.65 -6.83 -11.89
N ILE A 289 3.96 -6.73 -12.11
CA ILE A 289 4.97 -6.68 -11.06
C ILE A 289 5.82 -5.41 -11.16
N HIS A 290 5.99 -4.75 -10.02
CA HIS A 290 6.77 -3.52 -9.85
C HIS A 290 8.02 -3.82 -9.02
N PHE A 291 9.17 -3.86 -9.68
CA PHE A 291 10.46 -3.92 -8.98
C PHE A 291 10.86 -2.51 -8.54
N ASN A 292 10.76 -2.27 -7.24
CA ASN A 292 11.03 -0.96 -6.66
C ASN A 292 12.46 -0.88 -6.14
N ARG A 293 13.09 0.26 -6.43
CA ARG A 293 14.41 0.60 -5.87
C ARG A 293 14.30 0.86 -4.37
N PHE A 294 15.09 0.12 -3.58
CA PHE A 294 15.27 0.40 -2.16
C PHE A 294 16.05 1.70 -1.95
N GLN A 295 15.66 2.42 -0.89
CA GLN A 295 16.39 3.56 -0.34
C GLN A 295 16.58 3.31 1.17
N PRO A 296 17.77 3.60 1.72
CA PRO A 296 18.08 3.37 3.14
C PRO A 296 17.07 4.02 4.07
N ALA A 297 16.52 3.24 5.00
CA ALA A 297 15.44 3.68 5.87
C ALA A 297 15.36 2.87 7.18
N TYR A 298 14.76 3.49 8.20
CA TYR A 298 14.54 2.92 9.52
C TYR A 298 15.81 2.31 10.13
N LYS A 299 15.86 0.98 10.31
CA LYS A 299 17.01 0.28 10.91
C LYS A 299 18.03 -0.17 9.85
N LEU A 300 17.67 -0.08 8.58
CA LEU A 300 18.48 -0.56 7.46
C LEU A 300 19.10 0.64 6.73
N THR A 301 19.93 1.39 7.47
CA THR A 301 20.61 2.61 6.98
C THR A 301 22.02 2.35 6.46
N ASN A 302 22.56 1.16 6.71
CA ASN A 302 23.92 0.74 6.37
C ASN A 302 24.05 0.14 4.96
N LEU A 303 22.95 -0.24 4.30
CA LEU A 303 22.98 -0.72 2.92
C LEU A 303 22.82 0.45 1.94
N PRO A 304 23.39 0.37 0.72
CA PRO A 304 23.17 1.40 -0.30
C PRO A 304 21.78 1.29 -0.92
N PRO A 305 21.31 2.32 -1.66
CA PRO A 305 20.19 2.15 -2.57
C PRO A 305 20.46 1.03 -3.58
N THR A 306 19.43 0.30 -4.00
CA THR A 306 19.59 -0.79 -4.99
C THR A 306 20.22 -0.27 -6.27
N PRO A 307 21.26 -0.93 -6.81
CA PRO A 307 21.77 -0.60 -8.12
C PRO A 307 20.68 -0.75 -9.19
N VAL A 308 20.61 0.20 -10.13
CA VAL A 308 19.61 0.14 -11.22
C VAL A 308 19.77 -1.14 -12.04
N LYS A 309 21.01 -1.59 -12.27
CA LYS A 309 21.33 -2.85 -12.95
C LYS A 309 20.70 -4.08 -12.28
N THR A 310 20.57 -4.10 -10.96
CA THR A 310 19.91 -5.19 -10.24
C THR A 310 18.41 -5.22 -10.57
N LEU A 311 17.76 -4.05 -10.64
CA LEU A 311 16.35 -3.93 -11.03
C LEU A 311 16.14 -4.31 -12.50
N GLU A 312 17.04 -3.89 -13.39
CA GLU A 312 17.01 -4.26 -14.82
C GLU A 312 17.11 -5.77 -15.00
N LYS A 313 18.01 -6.44 -14.25
CA LYS A 313 18.15 -7.89 -14.28
C LYS A 313 16.91 -8.62 -13.74
N ALA A 314 16.32 -8.14 -12.63
CA ALA A 314 15.07 -8.68 -12.12
C ALA A 314 13.93 -8.54 -13.14
N ARG A 315 13.86 -7.39 -13.82
CA ARG A 315 12.89 -7.15 -14.89
C ARG A 315 13.09 -8.08 -16.08
N GLU A 316 14.34 -8.29 -16.51
CA GLU A 316 14.68 -9.21 -17.58
C GLU A 316 14.19 -10.63 -17.26
N ILE A 317 14.49 -11.12 -16.05
CA ILE A 317 14.07 -12.44 -15.59
C ILE A 317 12.55 -12.57 -15.59
N ALA A 318 11.83 -11.61 -15.00
CA ALA A 318 10.37 -11.62 -14.98
C ALA A 318 9.77 -11.68 -16.40
N THR A 319 10.32 -10.89 -17.32
CA THR A 319 9.90 -10.90 -18.73
C THR A 319 10.19 -12.26 -19.39
N GLN A 320 11.37 -12.85 -19.16
CA GLN A 320 11.74 -14.17 -19.68
C GLN A 320 10.86 -15.30 -19.13
N THR A 321 10.36 -15.17 -17.90
CA THR A 321 9.40 -16.15 -17.34
C THR A 321 8.01 -16.03 -17.97
N GLY A 322 7.71 -14.94 -18.67
CA GLY A 322 6.45 -14.71 -19.38
C GLY A 322 5.52 -13.68 -18.73
N ILE A 323 5.95 -12.94 -17.71
CA ILE A 323 5.15 -11.86 -17.13
C ILE A 323 5.06 -10.70 -18.14
N GLU A 324 3.85 -10.25 -18.45
CA GLU A 324 3.61 -9.27 -19.51
C GLU A 324 3.92 -7.84 -19.10
N TYR A 325 3.69 -7.51 -17.82
CA TYR A 325 3.77 -6.15 -17.30
C TYR A 325 4.78 -6.08 -16.15
N VAL A 326 6.01 -5.71 -16.50
CA VAL A 326 7.13 -5.61 -15.56
C VAL A 326 7.69 -4.20 -15.57
N THR A 327 7.62 -3.53 -14.42
CA THR A 327 8.06 -2.14 -14.30
C THR A 327 9.15 -1.96 -13.26
N ILE A 328 9.91 -0.88 -13.43
CA ILE A 328 10.92 -0.43 -12.46
C ILE A 328 10.44 0.88 -11.84
N GLY A 329 10.24 0.86 -10.53
CA GLY A 329 9.81 2.01 -9.74
C GLY A 329 10.93 2.62 -8.89
N ASN A 330 10.69 3.81 -8.36
CA ASN A 330 11.66 4.59 -7.56
C ASN A 330 12.99 4.91 -8.29
N VAL A 331 12.94 4.97 -9.62
CA VAL A 331 14.03 5.46 -10.47
C VAL A 331 13.45 6.51 -11.43
N PRO A 332 13.35 7.79 -11.01
CA PRO A 332 12.78 8.84 -11.86
C PRO A 332 13.46 8.91 -13.23
N GLY A 333 12.67 8.93 -14.30
CA GLY A 333 13.16 8.97 -15.69
C GLY A 333 13.51 7.62 -16.32
N HIS A 334 13.45 6.52 -15.58
CA HIS A 334 13.71 5.19 -16.14
C HIS A 334 12.60 4.76 -17.11
N GLU A 335 12.96 4.28 -18.31
CA GLU A 335 11.98 3.93 -19.35
C GLU A 335 11.00 2.82 -18.92
N ALA A 336 11.47 1.84 -18.16
CA ALA A 336 10.65 0.75 -17.62
C ALA A 336 9.67 1.19 -16.51
N ASN A 337 9.55 2.48 -16.20
CA ASN A 337 8.45 2.99 -15.38
C ASN A 337 7.13 3.13 -16.18
N SER A 338 7.22 3.21 -17.51
CA SER A 338 6.06 3.29 -18.40
C SER A 338 5.50 1.90 -18.75
N THR A 339 4.19 1.82 -18.96
CA THR A 339 3.51 0.59 -19.38
C THR A 339 3.63 0.44 -20.90
N LYS A 340 4.06 -0.73 -21.39
CA LYS A 340 4.13 -1.06 -22.83
C LYS A 340 3.13 -2.16 -23.17
N CYS A 341 2.65 -2.17 -24.41
CA CYS A 341 1.77 -3.22 -24.93
C CYS A 341 2.57 -4.50 -25.17
N PRO A 342 2.19 -5.65 -24.57
CA PRO A 342 2.95 -6.88 -24.73
C PRO A 342 2.91 -7.41 -26.18
N ARG A 343 1.89 -7.02 -26.95
CA ARG A 343 1.71 -7.48 -28.33
C ARG A 343 2.49 -6.68 -29.37
N CYS A 344 2.52 -5.35 -29.26
CA CYS A 344 3.06 -4.48 -30.32
C CYS A 344 4.14 -3.51 -29.85
N GLY A 345 4.52 -3.55 -28.56
CA GLY A 345 5.56 -2.70 -27.98
C GLY A 345 5.19 -1.23 -27.78
N GLU A 346 3.99 -0.81 -28.20
CA GLU A 346 3.51 0.57 -28.04
C GLU A 346 3.53 1.01 -26.58
N THR A 347 3.98 2.24 -26.31
CA THR A 347 3.87 2.83 -24.97
C THR A 347 2.41 3.16 -24.67
N LEU A 348 1.82 2.37 -23.79
CA LEU A 348 0.41 2.47 -23.40
C LEU A 348 0.18 3.57 -22.38
N VAL A 349 1.06 3.70 -21.39
CA VAL A 349 1.01 4.79 -20.42
C VAL A 349 2.41 5.31 -20.20
N LYS A 350 2.65 6.55 -20.65
CA LYS A 350 3.94 7.21 -20.52
C LYS A 350 4.04 7.89 -19.17
N ARG A 351 5.05 7.53 -18.39
CA ARG A 351 5.25 8.06 -17.03
C ARG A 351 6.65 8.61 -16.83
N THR A 352 6.74 9.59 -15.92
CA THR A 352 7.99 9.94 -15.26
C THR A 352 7.73 9.90 -13.76
N HIS A 353 8.22 8.84 -13.11
CA HIS A 353 7.97 8.59 -11.69
C HIS A 353 6.47 8.40 -11.42
N PHE A 354 5.83 9.37 -10.78
CA PHE A 354 4.39 9.31 -10.47
C PHE A 354 3.52 10.14 -11.44
N THR A 355 4.13 10.90 -12.35
CA THR A 355 3.40 11.73 -13.30
C THR A 355 3.10 10.95 -14.56
N VAL A 356 1.82 10.89 -14.93
CA VAL A 356 1.36 10.38 -16.23
C VAL A 356 1.33 11.52 -17.24
N HIS A 357 1.97 11.29 -18.39
CA HIS A 357 2.03 12.26 -19.50
C HIS A 357 1.11 11.90 -20.65
N GLU A 358 0.85 10.61 -20.86
CA GLU A 358 0.11 10.13 -22.01
C GLU A 358 -0.54 8.78 -21.69
N ILE A 359 -1.78 8.57 -22.16
CA ILE A 359 -2.52 7.32 -22.07
C ILE A 359 -3.00 6.94 -23.48
N ASN A 360 -2.51 5.81 -23.99
CA ASN A 360 -2.79 5.23 -25.30
C ASN A 360 -3.62 3.94 -25.18
N ILE A 361 -4.55 3.94 -24.23
CA ILE A 361 -5.54 2.88 -24.01
C ILE A 361 -6.92 3.46 -24.28
N ILE A 362 -7.73 2.74 -25.07
CA ILE A 362 -9.12 3.10 -25.40
C ILE A 362 -9.97 1.87 -25.10
N ASP A 363 -11.00 2.02 -24.26
CA ASP A 363 -11.89 0.91 -23.84
C ASP A 363 -11.13 -0.33 -23.34
N GLY A 364 -10.08 -0.11 -22.54
CA GLY A 364 -9.22 -1.17 -22.03
C GLY A 364 -8.42 -1.92 -23.11
N ARG A 365 -8.18 -1.29 -24.26
CA ARG A 365 -7.41 -1.87 -25.37
C ARG A 365 -6.30 -0.94 -25.83
N CYS A 366 -5.19 -1.52 -26.27
CA CYS A 366 -4.12 -0.78 -26.94
C CYS A 366 -4.68 0.01 -28.13
N ARG A 367 -4.47 1.33 -28.15
CA ARG A 367 -4.94 2.22 -29.22
C ARG A 367 -4.51 1.75 -30.62
N LYS A 368 -3.28 1.24 -30.73
CA LYS A 368 -2.64 0.80 -31.99
C LYS A 368 -3.09 -0.59 -32.45
N CYS A 369 -2.88 -1.63 -31.64
CA CYS A 369 -3.08 -3.03 -32.08
C CYS A 369 -4.36 -3.68 -31.55
N LYS A 370 -5.19 -2.95 -30.78
CA LYS A 370 -6.47 -3.38 -30.19
C LYS A 370 -6.41 -4.57 -29.22
N HIS A 371 -5.21 -5.00 -28.86
CA HIS A 371 -5.00 -6.00 -27.81
C HIS A 371 -5.63 -5.51 -26.49
N LYS A 372 -6.38 -6.38 -25.82
CA LYS A 372 -7.00 -6.08 -24.53
C LYS A 372 -5.88 -5.95 -23.49
N ILE A 373 -5.93 -4.91 -22.68
CA ILE A 373 -4.96 -4.65 -21.62
C ILE A 373 -5.68 -4.90 -20.28
N PRO A 374 -5.22 -5.86 -19.48
CA PRO A 374 -5.80 -6.15 -18.18
C PRO A 374 -5.60 -4.96 -17.24
N GLY A 375 -6.66 -4.57 -16.54
CA GLY A 375 -6.69 -3.40 -15.67
C GLY A 375 -8.08 -2.79 -15.54
N ILE A 376 -8.17 -1.76 -14.71
CA ILE A 376 -9.34 -0.90 -14.54
C ILE A 376 -8.99 0.46 -15.17
N TRP A 377 -9.62 0.78 -16.30
CA TRP A 377 -9.31 1.97 -17.09
C TRP A 377 -10.43 2.99 -17.02
N SER A 378 -10.09 4.28 -17.02
CA SER A 378 -11.05 5.34 -17.31
C SER A 378 -11.44 5.26 -18.79
N ASN A 379 -12.74 5.18 -19.08
CA ASN A 379 -13.27 5.14 -20.45
C ASN A 379 -12.76 6.30 -21.32
#